data_AF-A0AA95ICB5-F1
#
_entry.id   AF-A0AA95ICB5-F1
#
_cell.length_a   1.000
_cell.length_b   1.000
_cell.length_c   1.000
_cell.angle_alpha   90.00
_cell.angle_beta   90.00
_cell.angle_gamma   90.00
#
_symmetry.space_group_name_H-M   'P 1'
#
loop_
_entity.id
_entity.type
_entity.pdbx_description
1 polymer ?
#
loop_
_entity_poly.entity_id
_entity_poly.type
_entity_poly.pdbx_seq_one_letter_code
_entity_poly.pdbx_strand_id
1 'polypeptide(L)'
;MALEVDVQATPNPNAVKISANETLFEGTRSISLKSGEETDHPLASALLGIEGVDNIFGLRDFVTITKKPEADWDPILEQAEEVFKKIYG
;
A
#
# COMPACT_ATOMS: atom_id res chain seq x y z
N MET A 1 12.01 -11.05 -12.88
CA MET A 1 11.28 -11.67 -11.76
C MET A 1 9.99 -10.88 -11.63
N ALA A 2 8.84 -11.53 -11.52
CA ALA A 2 7.59 -10.80 -11.32
C ALA A 2 7.53 -10.42 -9.84
N LEU A 3 7.14 -9.19 -9.53
CA LEU A 3 6.85 -8.79 -8.16
C LEU A 3 5.64 -9.61 -7.68
N GLU A 4 5.82 -10.41 -6.64
CA GLU A 4 4.72 -11.13 -5.98
C GLU A 4 4.28 -10.35 -4.75
N VAL A 5 2.98 -10.03 -4.69
CA VAL A 5 2.32 -9.38 -3.54
C VAL A 5 1.33 -10.34 -2.91
N ASP A 6 1.44 -10.54 -1.60
CA ASP A 6 0.57 -11.37 -0.77
C ASP A 6 -0.37 -10.48 0.05
N VAL A 7 -1.67 -10.62 -0.15
CA VAL A 7 -2.68 -9.83 0.57
C VAL A 7 -3.21 -10.63 1.76
N GLN A 8 -2.86 -10.20 2.96
CA GLN A 8 -3.31 -10.76 4.21
C GLN A 8 -4.43 -9.91 4.79
N ALA A 9 -5.58 -10.55 5.03
CA ALA A 9 -6.67 -9.91 5.76
C ALA A 9 -6.24 -9.65 7.21
N THR A 10 -6.49 -8.43 7.68
CA THR A 10 -6.35 -8.10 9.09
C THR A 10 -7.72 -8.30 9.78
N PRO A 11 -7.81 -8.36 11.12
CA PRO A 11 -9.10 -8.38 11.82
C PRO A 11 -9.97 -7.13 11.54
N ASN A 12 -9.40 -6.07 10.95
CA ASN A 12 -10.15 -4.92 10.48
C ASN A 12 -10.60 -5.17 9.02
N PRO A 13 -11.91 -5.24 8.71
CA PRO A 13 -12.40 -5.46 7.35
C PRO A 13 -12.03 -4.34 6.37
N ASN A 14 -11.70 -3.16 6.92
CA ASN A 14 -11.27 -2.00 6.14
C ASN A 14 -9.75 -1.93 5.98
N ALA A 15 -8.99 -2.88 6.52
CA ALA A 15 -7.54 -2.89 6.37
C ALA A 15 -7.01 -4.26 5.92
N VAL A 16 -6.13 -4.22 4.92
CA VAL A 16 -5.40 -5.39 4.43
C VAL A 16 -3.92 -5.11 4.51
N LYS A 17 -3.15 -6.13 4.88
CA LYS A 17 -1.70 -6.10 4.86
C LYS A 17 -1.24 -6.73 3.56
N ILE A 18 -0.59 -5.98 2.71
CA ILE A 18 0.03 -6.43 1.48
C ILE A 18 1.52 -6.61 1.75
N SER A 19 2.05 -7.82 1.61
CA SER A 19 3.47 -8.12 1.79
C SER A 19 4.06 -8.49 0.43
N ALA A 20 5.17 -7.88 0.02
CA ALA A 20 5.84 -8.25 -1.23
C ALA A 20 7.03 -9.17 -0.97
N ASN A 21 7.45 -9.92 -1.99
CA ASN A 21 8.68 -10.70 -1.92
C ASN A 21 9.96 -9.82 -1.92
N GLU A 22 9.83 -8.53 -2.23
CA GLU A 22 10.92 -7.57 -2.33
C GLU A 22 10.78 -6.46 -1.27
N THR A 23 11.89 -5.73 -1.01
CA THR A 23 11.89 -4.64 -0.04
C THR A 23 11.17 -3.42 -0.64
N LEU A 24 9.94 -3.19 -0.19
CA LEU A 24 9.09 -2.09 -0.64
C LEU A 24 9.45 -0.73 -0.04
N PHE A 25 10.07 -0.73 1.14
CA PHE A 25 10.46 0.47 1.85
C PHE A 25 11.93 0.36 2.23
N GLU A 26 12.75 1.15 1.55
CA GLU A 26 14.17 1.26 1.87
C GLU A 26 14.34 2.06 3.17
N GLY A 27 14.51 1.34 4.28
CA GLY A 27 14.83 1.94 5.57
C GLY A 27 14.26 1.19 6.76
N THR A 28 14.78 1.49 7.95
CA THR A 28 14.26 0.99 9.24
C THR A 28 13.04 1.77 9.74
N ARG A 29 12.60 2.81 9.01
CA ARG A 29 11.48 3.66 9.39
C ARG A 29 10.17 3.12 8.85
N SER A 30 9.20 2.90 9.74
CA SER A 30 7.80 2.75 9.36
C SER A 30 7.30 4.04 8.74
N ILE A 31 6.64 3.93 7.61
CA ILE A 31 5.90 5.02 6.98
C ILE A 31 4.45 4.86 7.35
N SER A 32 3.91 5.78 8.13
CA SER A 32 2.48 5.87 8.42
C SER A 32 1.97 7.16 7.82
N LEU A 33 1.04 7.07 6.87
CA LEU A 33 0.49 8.24 6.19
C LEU A 33 -1.01 8.15 6.14
N LYS A 34 -1.65 9.28 6.36
CA LYS A 34 -3.09 9.46 6.22
C LYS A 34 -3.41 10.21 4.94
N SER A 35 -4.62 10.03 4.41
CA SER A 35 -5.05 10.74 3.21
C SER A 35 -4.91 12.25 3.40
N GLY A 36 -4.04 12.87 2.60
CA GLY A 36 -3.66 14.29 2.71
C GLY A 36 -2.30 14.57 3.34
N GLU A 37 -1.55 13.56 3.80
CA GLU A 37 -0.15 13.73 4.22
C GLU A 37 0.83 13.60 3.04
N GLU A 38 1.89 14.41 3.07
CA GLU A 38 2.99 14.34 2.12
C GLU A 38 4.00 13.29 2.56
N THR A 39 4.51 12.52 1.60
CA THR A 39 5.54 11.51 1.83
C THR A 39 6.63 11.59 0.79
N ASP A 40 7.85 11.35 1.26
CA ASP A 40 9.04 11.28 0.41
C ASP A 40 9.11 9.96 -0.38
N HIS A 41 8.29 8.97 -0.02
CA HIS A 41 8.34 7.64 -0.65
C HIS A 41 7.38 7.56 -1.85
N PRO A 42 7.87 7.28 -3.07
CA PRO A 42 7.05 7.31 -4.29
C PRO A 42 5.92 6.27 -4.25
N LEU A 43 6.20 5.07 -3.73
CA LEU A 43 5.18 4.02 -3.55
C LEU A 43 4.08 4.47 -2.59
N ALA A 44 4.46 5.00 -1.43
CA ALA A 44 3.50 5.43 -0.43
C ALA A 44 2.63 6.58 -0.95
N SER A 45 3.24 7.56 -1.61
CA SER A 45 2.52 8.71 -2.18
C SER A 45 1.49 8.24 -3.21
N ALA A 46 1.88 7.33 -4.09
CA ALA A 46 1.00 6.79 -5.12
C ALA A 46 -0.13 5.94 -4.53
N LEU A 47 0.14 5.08 -3.54
CA LEU A 47 -0.88 4.29 -2.85
C LEU A 47 -1.86 5.17 -2.05
N LEU A 48 -1.38 6.24 -1.44
CA LEU A 48 -2.21 7.18 -0.69
C LEU A 48 -3.11 8.02 -1.61
N GLY A 49 -2.64 8.29 -2.84
CA GLY A 49 -3.42 8.98 -3.87
C GLY A 49 -4.55 8.15 -4.47
N ILE A 50 -4.63 6.85 -4.16
CA ILE A 50 -5.70 5.97 -4.63
C ILE A 50 -7.03 6.41 -4.03
N GLU A 51 -8.01 6.62 -4.89
CA GLU A 51 -9.36 6.99 -4.48
C GLU A 51 -9.97 5.86 -3.65
N GLY A 52 -10.35 6.17 -2.41
CA GLY A 52 -10.88 5.19 -1.45
C GLY A 52 -9.86 4.69 -0.43
N VAL A 53 -8.58 5.06 -0.52
CA VAL A 53 -7.62 4.85 0.57
C VAL A 53 -7.81 5.93 1.65
N ASP A 54 -7.80 5.49 2.91
CA ASP A 54 -7.91 6.36 4.10
C ASP A 54 -6.55 6.54 4.78
N ASN A 55 -5.78 5.47 4.91
CA ASN A 55 -4.44 5.51 5.48
C ASN A 55 -3.59 4.36 4.91
N ILE A 56 -2.28 4.54 4.89
CA ILE A 56 -1.32 3.49 4.59
C ILE A 56 -0.26 3.40 5.67
N PHE A 57 0.24 2.18 5.89
CA PHE A 57 1.29 1.90 6.84
C PHE A 57 2.31 0.95 6.20
N GLY A 58 3.42 1.49 5.71
CA GLY A 58 4.54 0.74 5.14
C GLY A 58 5.63 0.43 6.15
N LEU A 59 6.20 -0.76 6.12
CA LEU A 59 7.41 -1.13 6.86
C LEU A 59 8.17 -2.24 6.10
N ARG A 60 9.42 -1.97 5.72
CA ARG A 60 10.34 -2.91 5.06
C ARG A 60 9.73 -3.58 3.83
N ASP A 61 9.22 -4.80 3.99
CA ASP A 61 8.67 -5.68 2.95
C ASP A 61 7.14 -5.68 2.88
N PHE A 62 6.44 -4.97 3.78
CA PHE A 62 4.98 -4.95 3.79
C PHE A 62 4.39 -3.54 3.87
N VAL A 63 3.17 -3.41 3.35
CA VAL A 63 2.31 -2.23 3.48
C VAL A 63 0.92 -2.64 3.93
N THR A 64 0.42 -2.04 4.99
CA THR A 64 -0.99 -2.13 5.36
C THR A 64 -1.72 -0.99 4.71
N ILE A 65 -2.67 -1.29 3.84
CA ILE A 65 -3.58 -0.30 3.26
C ILE A 65 -4.86 -0.35 4.09
N THR A 66 -5.30 0.82 4.54
CA THR A 66 -6.61 1.03 5.15
C THR A 66 -7.46 1.79 4.16
N LYS A 67 -8.53 1.17 3.68
CA LYS A 67 -9.50 1.81 2.81
C LYS A 67 -10.62 2.45 3.62
N LYS A 68 -11.38 3.32 2.98
CA LYS A 68 -12.64 3.84 3.50
C LYS A 68 -13.71 2.73 3.48
N PRO A 69 -14.64 2.73 4.45
CA PRO A 69 -15.70 1.72 4.52
C PRO A 69 -16.64 1.74 3.30
N GLU A 70 -16.66 2.84 2.56
CA GLU A 70 -17.46 3.08 1.35
C GLU A 70 -16.70 2.74 0.06
N ALA A 71 -15.42 2.40 0.14
CA ALA A 71 -14.57 2.10 -1.01
C ALA A 71 -14.45 0.59 -1.27
N ASP A 72 -14.17 0.22 -2.52
CA ASP A 72 -14.00 -1.17 -2.96
C ASP A 72 -12.52 -1.58 -3.03
N TRP A 73 -12.23 -2.86 -2.75
CA TRP A 73 -10.85 -3.37 -2.83
C TRP A 73 -10.41 -3.60 -4.28
N ASP A 74 -11.30 -3.97 -5.20
CA ASP A 74 -11.01 -4.17 -6.62
C ASP A 74 -10.20 -3.01 -7.24
N PRO A 75 -10.68 -1.75 -7.24
CA PRO A 75 -9.93 -0.64 -7.83
C PRO A 75 -8.65 -0.30 -7.05
N ILE A 76 -8.64 -0.53 -5.74
CA ILE A 76 -7.47 -0.26 -4.89
C ILE A 76 -6.35 -1.24 -5.19
N LEU A 77 -6.68 -2.54 -5.32
CA LEU A 77 -5.71 -3.59 -5.62
C LEU A 77 -5.17 -3.43 -7.04
N GLU A 78 -6.04 -3.12 -8.01
CA GLU A 78 -5.63 -2.86 -9.40
C GLU A 78 -4.62 -1.69 -9.47
N GLN A 79 -4.96 -0.55 -8.85
CA GLN A 79 -4.04 0.60 -8.79
C GLN A 79 -2.77 0.29 -7.99
N ALA A 80 -2.88 -0.43 -6.88
CA ALA A 80 -1.72 -0.82 -6.09
C ALA A 80 -0.75 -1.66 -6.93
N GLU A 81 -1.24 -2.70 -7.60
CA GLU A 81 -0.43 -3.52 -8.51
C GLU A 81 0.24 -2.70 -9.61
N GLU A 82 -0.45 -1.74 -10.22
CA GLU A 82 0.13 -0.84 -11.22
C GLU A 82 1.25 0.03 -10.63
N VAL A 83 1.03 0.61 -9.46
CA VAL A 83 2.04 1.40 -8.74
C VAL A 83 3.27 0.56 -8.44
N PHE A 84 3.07 -0.64 -7.93
CA PHE A 84 4.12 -1.61 -7.65
C PHE A 84 4.91 -1.98 -8.91
N LYS A 85 4.24 -2.33 -10.01
CA LYS A 85 4.89 -2.62 -11.30
C LYS A 85 5.62 -1.41 -11.87
N LYS A 86 5.15 -0.20 -11.65
CA LYS A 86 5.78 1.02 -12.15
C LYS A 86 7.04 1.41 -11.39
N ILE A 87 7.12 1.07 -10.11
CA ILE A 87 8.26 1.42 -9.24
C ILE A 87 9.32 0.31 -9.25
N TYR A 88 8.90 -0.96 -9.28
CA TYR A 88 9.79 -2.13 -9.18
C TYR A 88 9.91 -2.95 -10.47
N GLY A 89 9.13 -2.65 -11.50
CA GLY A 89 9.25 -3.26 -12.83
C GLY A 89 10.19 -2.47 -13.74
#